data_AF-A0A1F9S6E6-F1
#
_entry.id   AF-A0A1F9S6E6-F1
#
_cell.length_a   1.000
_cell.length_b   1.000
_cell.length_c   1.000
_cell.angle_alpha   90.00
_cell.angle_beta   90.00
_cell.angle_gamma   90.00
#
_symmetry.space_group_name_H-M   'P 1'
#
loop_
_entity.id
_entity.type
_entity.pdbx_description
1 polymer ?
#
loop_
_entity_poly.entity_id
_entity_poly.type
_entity_poly.pdbx_seq_one_letter_code
_entity_poly.pdbx_strand_id
1 'polypeptide(L)'
;MGIEIERKFLLKGDAWRTLGTPVLYRQGYLNRSKERTVRVRTAGEKGFLTLKGISRGAKRSEYEYEIPLADADDILNDLAEKPVIEKTRRRIEYKGLFWEIDEFSG
;
A
#
# COMPACT_ATOMS: atom_id res chain seq x y z
N MET A 1 22.90 0.13 1.57
CA MET A 1 21.51 0.01 1.07
C MET A 1 20.85 -1.10 1.87
N GLY A 2 19.87 -0.78 2.73
CA GLY A 2 19.23 -1.75 3.60
C GLY A 2 18.31 -2.67 2.79
N ILE A 3 18.37 -3.97 3.04
CA ILE A 3 17.41 -4.94 2.50
C ILE A 3 16.26 -4.99 3.49
N GLU A 4 15.05 -4.62 3.07
CA GLU A 4 13.84 -4.78 3.88
C GLU A 4 13.47 -6.27 3.96
N ILE A 5 13.10 -6.74 5.16
CA ILE A 5 12.69 -8.12 5.41
C ILE A 5 11.24 -8.09 5.94
N GLU A 6 10.29 -8.60 5.15
CA GLU A 6 8.88 -8.74 5.54
C GLU A 6 8.44 -10.21 5.61
N ARG A 7 7.45 -10.50 6.48
CA ARG A 7 6.76 -11.80 6.56
C ARG A 7 5.25 -11.57 6.70
N LYS A 8 4.44 -12.38 6.02
CA LYS A 8 2.97 -12.23 6.01
C LYS A 8 2.30 -13.42 6.68
N PHE A 9 1.26 -13.14 7.44
CA PHE A 9 0.51 -14.10 8.23
C PHE A 9 -0.99 -13.79 8.13
N LEU A 10 -1.82 -14.81 8.28
CA LEU A 10 -3.24 -14.61 8.56
C LEU A 10 -3.42 -14.29 10.05
N LEU A 11 -4.38 -13.43 10.38
CA LEU A 11 -4.67 -13.04 11.76
C LEU A 11 -5.69 -13.98 12.41
N LYS A 12 -5.57 -14.15 13.72
CA LYS A 12 -6.55 -14.81 14.58
C LYS A 12 -6.90 -13.88 15.74
N GLY A 13 -8.19 -13.58 15.89
CA GLY A 13 -8.72 -12.69 16.92
C GLY A 13 -8.59 -11.19 16.59
N ASP A 14 -9.18 -10.35 17.45
CA ASP A 14 -9.42 -8.93 17.18
C ASP A 14 -8.79 -7.96 18.19
N ALA A 15 -8.03 -8.48 19.16
CA ALA A 15 -7.41 -7.65 20.21
C ALA A 15 -6.49 -6.55 19.68
N TRP A 16 -5.97 -6.70 18.46
CA TRP A 16 -5.13 -5.72 17.79
C TRP A 16 -5.89 -4.47 17.32
N ARG A 17 -7.23 -4.51 17.21
CA ARG A 17 -8.03 -3.38 16.71
C ARG A 17 -8.00 -2.17 17.62
N THR A 18 -7.74 -2.37 18.91
CA THR A 18 -7.59 -1.29 19.90
C THR A 18 -6.18 -0.71 19.92
N LEU A 19 -5.25 -1.28 19.15
CA LEU A 19 -3.84 -0.87 19.11
C LEU A 19 -3.53 -0.04 17.87
N GLY A 20 -2.58 0.88 18.01
CA GLY A 20 -2.13 1.77 16.94
C GLY A 20 -3.23 2.71 16.43
N THR A 21 -2.87 3.57 15.49
CA THR A 21 -3.81 4.48 14.82
C THR A 21 -4.25 3.84 13.50
N PRO A 22 -5.56 3.74 13.22
CA PRO A 22 -6.02 3.28 11.92
C PRO A 22 -5.74 4.34 10.86
N VAL A 23 -5.26 3.90 9.70
CA VAL A 23 -5.06 4.74 8.54
C VAL A 23 -5.76 4.09 7.37
N LEU A 24 -6.64 4.83 6.69
CA LEU A 24 -7.29 4.34 5.48
C LEU A 24 -6.30 4.36 4.32
N TYR A 25 -6.20 3.24 3.63
CA TYR A 25 -5.42 3.09 2.40
C TYR A 25 -6.34 2.74 1.26
N ARG A 26 -6.21 3.48 0.16
CA ARG A 26 -6.85 3.15 -1.12
C ARG A 26 -5.76 2.99 -2.15
N GLN A 27 -5.84 1.98 -3.01
CA GLN A 27 -4.86 1.81 -4.08
C GLN A 27 -5.48 1.26 -5.36
N GLY A 28 -4.99 1.75 -6.48
CA GLY A 28 -5.43 1.39 -7.81
C GLY A 28 -4.24 1.36 -8.76
N TYR A 29 -4.45 0.77 -9.93
CA TYR A 29 -3.41 0.65 -10.95
C TYR A 29 -3.85 1.36 -12.22
N LEU A 30 -2.95 2.15 -12.80
CA LEU A 30 -3.10 2.69 -14.16
C LEU A 30 -2.49 1.74 -15.19
N ASN A 31 -1.60 0.86 -14.75
CA ASN A 31 -1.07 -0.24 -15.54
C ASN A 31 -0.65 -1.39 -14.62
N ARG A 32 -1.16 -2.60 -14.84
CA ARG A 32 -0.78 -3.81 -14.08
C ARG A 32 0.20 -4.74 -14.81
N SER A 33 0.72 -4.33 -15.96
CA SER A 33 1.66 -5.15 -16.74
C SER A 33 2.94 -5.39 -15.93
N LYS A 34 3.43 -6.64 -15.96
CA LYS A 34 4.60 -7.07 -15.18
C LYS A 34 5.88 -6.31 -15.56
N GLU A 35 5.93 -5.80 -16.79
CA GLU A 35 7.05 -5.04 -17.35
C GLU A 35 7.10 -3.61 -16.82
N ARG A 36 5.92 -3.02 -16.51
CA ARG A 36 5.75 -1.60 -16.15
C ARG A 36 4.47 -1.38 -15.34
N THR A 37 4.52 -1.68 -14.05
CA THR A 37 3.38 -1.42 -13.17
C THR A 37 3.34 0.04 -12.74
N VAL A 38 2.19 0.69 -12.88
CA VAL A 38 1.93 2.05 -12.40
C VAL A 38 0.80 1.96 -11.38
N ARG A 39 1.10 2.30 -10.13
CA ARG A 39 0.16 2.23 -9.00
C ARG A 39 -0.01 3.60 -8.39
N VAL A 40 -1.26 3.99 -8.14
CA VAL A 40 -1.60 5.15 -7.32
C VAL A 40 -2.12 4.65 -5.98
N ARG A 41 -1.76 5.31 -4.89
CA ARG A 41 -2.19 4.96 -3.53
C ARG A 41 -2.40 6.20 -2.69
N THR A 42 -3.45 6.21 -1.88
CA THR A 42 -3.59 7.12 -0.74
C THR A 42 -3.33 6.36 0.57
N ALA A 43 -2.79 7.07 1.56
CA ALA A 43 -2.47 6.56 2.90
C ALA A 43 -2.78 7.64 3.93
N GLY A 44 -4.02 7.67 4.41
CA GLY A 44 -4.57 8.82 5.13
C GLY A 44 -4.48 10.06 4.25
N GLU A 45 -3.89 11.12 4.78
CA GLU A 45 -3.79 12.43 4.11
C GLU A 45 -2.65 12.55 3.07
N LYS A 46 -2.13 11.43 2.57
CA LYS A 46 -1.00 11.41 1.64
C LYS A 46 -1.30 10.63 0.37
N GLY A 47 -0.93 11.20 -0.78
CA GLY A 47 -1.01 10.57 -2.09
C GLY A 47 0.36 10.10 -2.59
N PHE A 48 0.41 8.97 -3.29
CA PHE A 48 1.62 8.40 -3.86
C PHE A 48 1.40 7.85 -5.26
N LEU A 49 2.37 8.10 -6.14
CA LEU A 49 2.50 7.46 -7.44
C LEU A 49 3.74 6.56 -7.43
N THR A 50 3.54 5.27 -7.68
CA THR A 50 4.62 4.28 -7.73
C THR A 50 4.77 3.72 -9.15
N LEU A 51 5.99 3.74 -9.68
CA LEU A 51 6.39 3.10 -10.93
C LEU A 51 7.28 1.89 -10.61
N LYS A 52 6.94 0.72 -11.14
CA LYS A 52 7.70 -0.52 -10.93
C LYS A 52 8.06 -1.14 -12.27
N GLY A 53 9.35 -1.43 -12.46
CA GLY A 53 9.83 -2.19 -13.60
C GLY A 53 9.70 -3.70 -13.38
N ILE A 54 10.08 -4.47 -14.40
CA ILE A 54 10.12 -5.93 -14.35
C ILE A 54 11.04 -6.44 -13.23
N SER A 55 10.57 -7.47 -12.52
CA SER A 55 11.41 -8.18 -11.55
C SER A 55 12.45 -9.05 -12.27
N ARG A 56 13.71 -8.98 -11.82
CA ARG A 56 14.81 -9.88 -12.19
C ARG A 56 15.33 -10.54 -10.91
N GLY A 57 14.90 -11.78 -10.66
CA GLY A 57 15.13 -12.45 -9.38
C GLY A 57 14.43 -11.71 -8.23
N ALA A 58 15.17 -11.41 -7.16
CA ALA A 58 14.66 -10.68 -5.99
C ALA A 58 14.75 -9.15 -6.11
N LYS A 59 15.12 -8.61 -7.28
CA LYS A 59 15.30 -7.16 -7.49
C LYS A 59 14.37 -6.64 -8.58
N ARG A 60 13.91 -5.40 -8.42
CA ARG A 60 13.23 -4.63 -9.46
C ARG A 60 13.54 -3.14 -9.26
N SER A 61 13.48 -2.36 -10.34
CA SER A 61 13.46 -0.90 -10.21
C SER A 61 12.11 -0.45 -9.69
N GLU A 62 12.11 0.41 -8.68
CA GLU A 62 10.92 0.97 -8.06
C GLU A 62 11.19 2.44 -7.76
N TYR A 63 10.25 3.29 -8.19
CA TYR A 63 10.28 4.73 -7.95
C TYR A 63 8.95 5.09 -7.30
N GLU A 64 9.00 5.86 -6.22
CA GLU A 64 7.81 6.33 -5.51
C GLU A 64 7.92 7.85 -5.33
N TYR A 65 6.85 8.54 -5.68
CA TYR A 65 6.74 9.99 -5.58
C TYR A 65 5.50 10.32 -4.76
N GLU A 66 5.65 11.23 -3.80
CA GLU A 66 4.51 11.86 -3.15
C GLU A 66 3.85 12.81 -4.14
N ILE A 67 2.52 12.72 -4.26
CA ILE A 67 1.69 13.56 -5.12
C ILE A 67 0.59 14.20 -4.26
N PRO A 68 -0.04 15.31 -4.70
CA PRO A 68 -1.16 15.88 -3.98
C PRO A 68 -2.25 14.85 -3.72
N LEU A 69 -2.85 14.88 -2.52
CA LEU A 69 -3.89 13.92 -2.12
C LEU A 69 -5.10 13.99 -3.05
N ALA A 70 -5.56 15.21 -3.38
CA ALA A 70 -6.68 15.43 -4.27
C ALA A 70 -6.45 14.76 -5.64
N ASP A 71 -5.28 14.98 -6.25
CA ASP A 71 -4.91 14.34 -7.52
C ASP A 71 -4.91 12.80 -7.39
N ALA A 72 -4.38 12.27 -6.28
CA ALA A 72 -4.37 10.82 -6.05
C ALA A 72 -5.79 10.25 -5.95
N ASP A 73 -6.70 10.94 -5.25
CA ASP A 73 -8.09 10.53 -5.11
C ASP A 73 -8.84 10.60 -6.46
N ASP A 74 -8.67 11.68 -7.22
CA ASP A 74 -9.26 11.83 -8.56
C ASP A 74 -8.77 10.71 -9.50
N ILE A 75 -7.47 10.44 -9.51
CA ILE A 75 -6.89 9.35 -10.32
C ILE A 75 -7.46 7.99 -9.90
N LEU A 76 -7.58 7.72 -8.59
CA LEU A 76 -8.17 6.48 -8.09
C LEU A 76 -9.65 6.33 -8.46
N ASN A 77 -10.40 7.43 -8.46
CA ASN A 77 -11.83 7.45 -8.75
C ASN A 77 -12.12 7.29 -10.24
N ASP A 78 -11.37 7.97 -11.11
CA ASP A 78 -11.77 8.12 -12.52
C ASP A 78 -10.89 7.35 -13.49
N LEU A 79 -9.60 7.15 -13.17
CA LEU A 79 -8.62 6.63 -14.14
C LEU A 79 -8.09 5.23 -13.78
N ALA A 80 -8.09 4.87 -12.50
CA ALA A 80 -7.56 3.58 -12.05
C ALA A 80 -8.46 2.40 -12.47
N GLU A 81 -7.82 1.30 -12.85
CA GLU A 81 -8.48 0.02 -13.09
C GLU A 81 -9.28 -0.43 -11.86
N LYS A 82 -10.56 -0.78 -12.06
CA LYS A 82 -11.48 -1.21 -11.01
C LYS A 82 -11.45 -2.73 -10.77
N PRO A 83 -11.78 -3.20 -9.55
CA PRO A 83 -12.02 -2.40 -8.34
C PRO A 83 -10.72 -1.81 -7.77
N VAL A 84 -10.86 -0.66 -7.13
CA VAL A 84 -9.81 -0.09 -6.25
C VAL A 84 -9.75 -0.96 -4.99
N ILE A 85 -8.55 -1.20 -4.48
CA ILE A 85 -8.36 -1.96 -3.24
C ILE A 85 -8.38 -0.98 -2.09
N GLU A 86 -9.27 -1.19 -1.13
CA GLU A 86 -9.38 -0.38 0.08
C GLU A 86 -9.10 -1.23 1.32
N LYS A 87 -8.35 -0.65 2.26
CA LYS A 87 -8.03 -1.30 3.52
C LYS A 87 -7.75 -0.29 4.61
N THR A 88 -8.05 -0.65 5.85
CA THR A 88 -7.57 0.08 7.02
C THR A 88 -6.31 -0.59 7.53
N ARG A 89 -5.20 0.15 7.58
CA ARG A 89 -3.93 -0.33 8.11
C ARG A 89 -3.68 0.23 9.51
N ARG A 90 -3.23 -0.63 10.42
CA ARG A 90 -2.69 -0.25 11.72
C ARG A 90 -1.22 -0.63 11.79
N ARG A 91 -0.36 0.35 12.12
CA ARG A 91 1.05 0.10 12.41
C ARG A 91 1.23 0.03 13.93
N ILE A 92 1.69 -1.12 14.41
CA ILE A 92 1.85 -1.42 15.84
C ILE A 92 3.31 -1.77 16.09
N GLU A 93 3.95 -1.07 17.02
CA GLU A 93 5.28 -1.46 17.51
C GLU A 93 5.13 -2.51 18.61
N TYR A 94 5.81 -3.64 18.45
CA TYR A 94 5.81 -4.70 19.45
C TYR A 94 7.16 -5.42 19.46
N LYS A 95 7.80 -5.42 20.64
CA LYS A 95 9.12 -6.04 20.88
C LYS A 95 10.19 -5.60 19.87
N GLY A 96 10.24 -4.29 19.57
CA GLY A 96 11.23 -3.71 18.64
C GLY A 96 10.99 -4.02 17.17
N LEU A 97 9.84 -4.59 16.81
CA LEU A 97 9.41 -4.83 15.44
C LEU A 97 8.14 -4.03 15.14
N PHE A 98 7.98 -3.64 13.88
CA PHE A 98 6.74 -3.05 13.38
C PHE A 98 5.86 -4.11 12.75
N TRP A 99 4.62 -4.16 13.20
CA TRP A 99 3.55 -4.96 12.62
C TRP A 99 2.63 -4.03 11.83
N GLU A 100 2.42 -4.37 10.56
CA GLU A 100 1.40 -3.72 9.74
C GLU A 100 0.22 -4.67 9.58
N ILE A 101 -0.90 -4.34 10.20
CA ILE A 101 -2.12 -5.15 10.12
C ILE A 101 -3.07 -4.48 9.14
N ASP A 102 -3.46 -5.22 8.11
CA ASP A 102 -4.38 -4.78 7.06
C ASP A 102 -5.76 -5.41 7.25
N GLU A 103 -6.78 -4.57 7.40
CA GLU A 103 -8.18 -4.96 7.30
C GLU A 103 -8.72 -4.52 5.94
N PHE A 104 -9.00 -5.47 5.05
CA PHE A 104 -9.52 -5.18 3.72
C PHE A 104 -11.02 -4.94 3.77
N SER A 105 -11.45 -3.85 3.12
CA SER A 105 -12.86 -3.55 2.85
C SER A 105 -13.20 -4.27 1.55
N GLY A 106 -14.12 -5.25 1.61
CA GLY A 106 -14.42 -6.18 0.51
C GLY A 106 -14.77 -5.52 -0.82
#